data_AF-A0A6A0IIS4-F1
#
_entry.id   AF-A0A6A0IIS4-F1
#
_cell.length_a   1.000
_cell.length_b   1.000
_cell.length_c   1.000
_cell.angle_alpha   90.00
_cell.angle_beta   90.00
_cell.angle_gamma   90.00
#
_symmetry.space_group_name_H-M   'P 1'
#
loop_
_entity.id
_entity.type
_entity.pdbx_description
1 polymer ?
#
loop_
_entity_poly.entity_id
_entity_poly.type
_entity_poly.pdbx_seq_one_letter_code
_entity_poly.pdbx_strand_id
1 'polypeptide(L)'
;MLERKVQTDLDRMQAGWGRCIVVDPELEVWLFGDSPRLDEALGWSGRTPDLRAWLQTVGEWPEGMPKPPDPERAFRRAMYEVRLPAAASLFGAVARTVSLVRCHDASFVALVEQLRSWFPPDASHLSGRD
;
A
#
# COMPACT_ATOMS: atom_id res chain seq x y z
N MET A 1 7.36 11.71 15.56
CA MET A 1 8.64 11.93 16.28
C MET A 1 9.81 11.23 15.59
N LEU A 2 9.63 9.96 15.16
CA LEU A 2 10.64 9.18 14.44
C LEU A 2 10.98 9.76 13.06
N GLU A 3 9.98 10.01 12.20
CA GLU A 3 10.21 10.52 10.83
C GLU A 3 11.10 11.76 10.82
N ARG A 4 10.75 12.76 11.63
CA ARG A 4 11.54 14.01 11.76
C ARG A 4 12.95 13.77 12.27
N LYS A 5 13.14 12.83 13.21
CA LYS A 5 14.47 12.51 13.74
C LYS A 5 15.35 11.92 12.63
N VAL A 6 14.84 10.91 11.92
CA VAL A 6 15.57 10.29 10.81
C VAL A 6 15.82 11.29 9.69
N GLN A 7 14.83 12.10 9.32
CA GLN A 7 15.02 13.15 8.31
C GLN A 7 16.14 14.14 8.71
N THR A 8 16.18 14.56 9.97
CA THR A 8 17.24 15.44 10.48
C THR A 8 18.62 14.78 10.35
N ASP A 9 18.71 13.49 10.64
CA ASP A 9 19.98 12.75 10.53
C ASP A 9 20.39 12.56 9.05
N LEU A 10 19.43 12.34 8.14
CA LEU A 10 19.70 12.35 6.69
C LEU A 10 20.25 13.73 6.28
N ASP A 11 19.56 14.81 6.61
CA ASP A 11 19.94 16.17 6.18
C ASP A 11 21.33 16.60 6.71
N ARG A 12 21.76 16.06 7.87
CA ARG A 12 23.11 16.24 8.41
C ARG A 12 24.20 15.56 7.60
N MET A 13 23.89 14.40 6.99
CA MET A 13 24.85 13.69 6.13
C MET A 13 25.04 14.44 4.81
N GLN A 14 23.93 14.83 4.19
CA GLN A 14 23.88 15.67 3.00
C GLN A 14 22.46 16.26 2.94
N ALA A 15 22.27 17.49 2.45
CA ALA A 15 20.91 17.99 2.27
C ALA A 15 20.28 17.36 1.02
N GLY A 16 19.07 16.82 1.13
CA GLY A 16 18.26 16.38 -0.03
C GLY A 16 18.64 15.07 -0.70
N TRP A 17 19.64 14.33 -0.21
CA TRP A 17 19.98 12.98 -0.75
C TRP A 17 18.94 11.91 -0.40
N GLY A 18 18.10 12.15 0.60
CA GLY A 18 17.16 11.17 1.11
C GLY A 18 15.92 11.81 1.71
N ARG A 19 14.84 11.05 1.71
CA ARG A 19 13.56 11.39 2.35
C ARG A 19 13.18 10.26 3.29
N CYS A 20 12.91 10.59 4.55
CA CYS A 20 12.30 9.66 5.48
C CYS A 20 10.79 9.64 5.28
N ILE A 21 10.24 8.44 5.13
CA ILE A 21 8.81 8.18 5.07
C ILE A 21 8.55 7.05 6.07
N VAL A 22 7.66 7.29 7.02
CA VAL A 22 7.26 6.29 8.00
C VAL A 22 5.92 5.71 7.56
N VAL A 23 5.89 4.39 7.41
CA VAL A 23 4.65 3.63 7.21
C VAL A 23 4.22 3.14 8.59
N ASP A 24 3.04 3.57 9.04
CA ASP A 24 2.48 3.25 10.35
C ASP A 24 0.98 2.91 10.16
N PRO A 25 0.53 1.67 10.43
CA PRO A 25 1.25 0.61 11.15
C PRO A 25 2.21 -0.24 10.27
N GLU A 26 1.77 -0.73 9.11
CA GLU A 26 2.59 -1.55 8.19
C GLU A 26 2.21 -1.32 6.70
N LEU A 27 3.00 -1.87 5.76
CA LEU A 27 2.81 -1.68 4.31
C LEU A 27 1.45 -2.20 3.80
N GLU A 28 0.92 -3.23 4.44
CA GLU A 28 -0.36 -3.86 4.17
C GLU A 28 -1.52 -2.85 4.25
N VAL A 29 -1.33 -1.74 4.96
CA VAL A 29 -2.28 -0.64 5.03
C VAL A 29 -2.62 -0.07 3.64
N TRP A 30 -1.68 -0.13 2.68
CA TRP A 30 -1.90 0.32 1.30
C TRP A 30 -2.70 -0.70 0.47
N LEU A 31 -2.74 -1.97 0.89
CA LEU A 31 -3.46 -3.03 0.17
C LEU A 31 -4.97 -2.93 0.40
N PHE A 32 -5.39 -2.62 1.63
CA PHE A 32 -6.79 -2.58 2.05
C PHE A 32 -7.54 -1.29 1.65
N GLY A 33 -7.22 -0.73 0.49
CA GLY A 33 -7.99 0.37 -0.12
C GLY A 33 -9.26 -0.11 -0.82
N ASP A 34 -10.05 0.82 -1.35
CA ASP A 34 -11.26 0.54 -2.14
C ASP A 34 -10.91 0.01 -3.55
N SER A 35 -10.39 -1.22 -3.62
CA SER A 35 -10.12 -1.92 -4.87
C SER A 35 -10.77 -3.30 -4.86
N PRO A 36 -11.78 -3.56 -5.72
CA PRO A 36 -12.40 -4.88 -5.84
C PRO A 36 -11.44 -5.93 -6.42
N ARG A 37 -10.26 -5.51 -6.89
CA ARG A 37 -9.22 -6.38 -7.45
C ARG A 37 -8.28 -6.97 -6.40
N LEU A 38 -8.42 -6.58 -5.13
CA LEU A 38 -7.60 -7.12 -4.05
C LEU A 38 -7.81 -8.64 -3.92
N ASP A 39 -9.06 -9.10 -4.04
CA ASP A 39 -9.41 -10.51 -3.98
C ASP A 39 -8.66 -11.33 -5.05
N GLU A 40 -8.58 -10.83 -6.28
CA GLU A 40 -7.82 -11.48 -7.35
C GLU A 40 -6.33 -11.55 -7.04
N ALA A 41 -5.75 -10.42 -6.64
CA ALA A 41 -4.32 -10.36 -6.36
C ALA A 41 -3.91 -11.23 -5.16
N LEU A 42 -4.81 -11.46 -4.21
CA LEU A 42 -4.58 -12.31 -3.03
C LEU A 42 -5.05 -13.77 -3.21
N GLY A 43 -5.46 -14.17 -4.42
CA GLY A 43 -5.94 -15.54 -4.67
C GLY A 43 -7.26 -15.88 -3.96
N TRP A 44 -8.05 -14.85 -3.62
CA TRP A 44 -9.37 -14.95 -3.01
C TRP A 44 -10.51 -15.02 -4.03
N SER A 45 -10.23 -14.88 -5.33
CA SER A 45 -11.24 -14.96 -6.40
C SER A 45 -12.10 -16.21 -6.33
N GLY A 46 -13.41 -16.04 -6.53
CA GLY A 46 -14.38 -17.13 -6.58
C GLY A 46 -14.76 -17.70 -5.22
N ARG A 47 -14.31 -17.11 -4.11
CA ARG A 47 -14.73 -17.47 -2.76
C ARG A 47 -16.01 -16.77 -2.34
N THR A 48 -16.75 -17.39 -1.42
CA THR A 48 -17.92 -16.80 -0.77
C THR A 48 -17.83 -17.12 0.73
N PRO A 49 -17.81 -16.12 1.62
CA PRO A 49 -17.90 -14.68 1.35
C PRO A 49 -16.64 -14.09 0.66
N ASP A 50 -16.74 -12.86 0.15
CA ASP A 50 -15.59 -12.10 -0.34
C ASP A 50 -14.57 -11.82 0.78
N LEU A 51 -13.38 -11.34 0.43
CA LEU A 51 -12.31 -11.16 1.42
C LEU A 51 -12.71 -10.25 2.57
N ARG A 52 -13.37 -9.13 2.27
CA ARG A 52 -13.76 -8.13 3.28
C ARG A 52 -14.80 -8.70 4.22
N ALA A 53 -15.85 -9.31 3.68
CA ALA A 53 -16.90 -9.94 4.46
C ALA A 53 -16.33 -11.10 5.29
N TRP A 54 -15.41 -11.90 4.75
CA TRP A 54 -14.72 -12.93 5.53
C TRP A 54 -13.93 -12.33 6.69
N LEU A 55 -13.12 -11.29 6.46
CA LEU A 55 -12.35 -10.60 7.50
C LEU A 55 -13.25 -9.98 8.58
N GLN A 56 -14.46 -9.54 8.22
CA GLN A 56 -15.49 -9.14 9.17
C GLN A 56 -15.96 -10.33 10.03
N THR A 57 -16.23 -11.49 9.43
CA THR A 57 -16.67 -12.68 10.19
C THR A 57 -15.64 -13.17 11.20
N VAL A 58 -14.34 -13.03 10.89
CA VAL A 58 -13.26 -13.45 11.80
C VAL A 58 -12.80 -12.34 12.76
N GLY A 59 -13.47 -11.19 12.74
CA GLY A 59 -13.23 -10.06 13.64
C GLY A 59 -11.97 -9.24 13.33
N GLU A 60 -11.36 -9.44 12.16
CA GLU A 60 -10.13 -8.76 11.73
C GLU A 60 -10.41 -7.43 11.02
N TRP A 61 -11.63 -7.24 10.52
CA TRP A 61 -12.07 -5.99 9.91
C TRP A 61 -13.41 -5.56 10.50
N PRO A 62 -13.44 -4.68 11.51
CA PRO A 62 -14.67 -4.21 12.11
C PRO A 62 -15.57 -3.48 11.09
N GLU A 63 -16.89 -3.59 11.28
CA GLU A 63 -17.86 -2.91 10.44
C GLU A 63 -17.67 -1.38 10.50
N GLY A 64 -17.90 -0.70 9.37
CA GLY A 64 -17.74 0.75 9.26
C GLY A 64 -16.28 1.25 9.17
N MET A 65 -15.27 0.38 9.34
CA MET A 65 -13.88 0.78 9.16
C MET A 65 -13.47 0.75 7.67
N PRO A 66 -12.78 1.79 7.18
CA PRO A 66 -12.29 1.83 5.80
C PRO A 66 -11.17 0.82 5.54
N LYS A 67 -10.48 0.35 6.59
CA LYS A 67 -9.39 -0.63 6.55
C LYS A 67 -9.33 -1.43 7.87
N PRO A 68 -8.69 -2.61 7.92
CA PRO A 68 -8.43 -3.30 9.18
C PRO A 68 -7.61 -2.45 10.16
N PRO A 69 -7.88 -2.53 11.48
CA PRO A 69 -7.09 -1.85 12.50
C PRO A 69 -5.67 -2.45 12.66
N ASP A 70 -5.51 -3.73 12.31
CA ASP A 70 -4.23 -4.44 12.25
C ASP A 70 -4.08 -5.03 10.83
N PRO A 71 -3.57 -4.24 9.86
CA PRO A 71 -3.44 -4.65 8.48
C PRO A 71 -2.54 -5.88 8.30
N GLU A 72 -1.42 -5.94 9.01
CA GLU A 72 -0.49 -7.07 8.90
C GLU A 72 -1.15 -8.38 9.33
N ARG A 73 -1.85 -8.38 10.48
CA ARG A 73 -2.55 -9.56 10.97
C ARG A 73 -3.67 -9.98 10.03
N ALA A 74 -4.48 -9.02 9.55
CA ALA A 74 -5.57 -9.30 8.60
C ALA A 74 -5.04 -9.93 7.30
N PHE A 75 -3.95 -9.37 6.75
CA PHE A 75 -3.29 -9.90 5.56
C PHE A 75 -2.72 -11.29 5.81
N ARG A 76 -1.95 -11.50 6.88
CA ARG A 76 -1.41 -12.83 7.24
C ARG A 76 -2.51 -13.87 7.43
N ARG A 77 -3.65 -13.48 8.03
CA ARG A 77 -4.83 -14.33 8.18
C ARG A 77 -5.42 -14.75 6.84
N ALA A 78 -5.57 -13.79 5.91
CA ALA A 78 -6.06 -14.05 4.57
C ALA A 78 -5.12 -15.00 3.81
N MET A 79 -3.82 -14.72 3.81
CA MET A 79 -2.81 -15.54 3.14
C MET A 79 -2.78 -16.98 3.67
N TYR A 80 -2.94 -17.17 4.98
CA TYR A 80 -3.08 -18.49 5.59
C TYR A 80 -4.31 -19.25 5.05
N GLU A 81 -5.45 -18.58 4.93
CA GLU A 81 -6.71 -19.15 4.47
C GLU A 81 -6.70 -19.52 2.96
N VAL A 82 -6.01 -18.72 2.12
CA VAL A 82 -5.78 -19.09 0.70
C VAL A 82 -4.61 -20.04 0.50
N ARG A 83 -3.85 -20.36 1.56
CA ARG A 83 -2.64 -21.19 1.52
C ARG A 83 -1.58 -20.67 0.54
N LEU A 84 -1.49 -19.35 0.41
CA LEU A 84 -0.45 -18.70 -0.39
C LEU A 84 0.63 -18.11 0.53
N PRO A 85 1.90 -18.15 0.14
CA PRO A 85 2.97 -17.53 0.92
C PRO A 85 2.83 -16.00 0.87
N ALA A 86 2.98 -15.35 2.04
CA ALA A 86 3.16 -13.90 2.15
C ALA A 86 4.55 -13.49 1.64
N ALA A 87 4.76 -13.57 0.33
CA ALA A 87 6.03 -13.27 -0.32
C ALA A 87 6.11 -11.81 -0.79
N ALA A 88 7.31 -11.22 -0.79
CA ALA A 88 7.56 -9.87 -1.30
C ALA A 88 7.08 -9.68 -2.76
N SER A 89 7.14 -10.74 -3.58
CA SER A 89 6.66 -10.73 -4.97
C SER A 89 5.16 -10.48 -5.08
N LEU A 90 4.37 -10.83 -4.06
CA LEU A 90 2.93 -10.59 -4.02
C LEU A 90 2.62 -9.10 -3.96
N PHE A 91 3.34 -8.32 -3.16
CA PHE A 91 3.14 -6.87 -3.09
C PHE A 91 3.37 -6.21 -4.45
N GLY A 92 4.38 -6.66 -5.20
CA GLY A 92 4.59 -6.20 -6.58
C GLY A 92 3.47 -6.61 -7.53
N ALA A 93 2.90 -7.80 -7.38
CA ALA A 93 1.74 -8.24 -8.16
C ALA A 93 0.49 -7.42 -7.83
N VAL A 94 0.20 -7.23 -6.53
CA VAL A 94 -0.90 -6.38 -6.06
C VAL A 94 -0.72 -4.97 -6.61
N ALA A 95 0.43 -4.33 -6.44
CA ALA A 95 0.69 -2.97 -6.94
C ALA A 95 0.52 -2.80 -8.47
N ARG A 96 0.67 -3.89 -9.26
CA ARG A 96 0.39 -3.88 -10.71
C ARG A 96 -1.09 -4.05 -11.04
N THR A 97 -1.84 -4.71 -10.17
CA THR A 97 -3.24 -5.10 -10.42
C THR A 97 -4.24 -4.13 -9.78
N VAL A 98 -3.98 -3.69 -8.55
CA VAL A 98 -4.79 -2.69 -7.84
C VAL A 98 -4.25 -1.30 -8.11
N SER A 99 -5.16 -0.38 -8.39
CA SER A 99 -4.80 1.03 -8.53
C SER A 99 -4.58 1.64 -7.16
N LEU A 100 -3.34 2.05 -6.87
CA LEU A 100 -3.03 2.86 -5.68
C LEU A 100 -3.33 4.35 -5.89
N VAL A 101 -3.92 4.73 -7.04
CA VAL A 101 -4.26 6.14 -7.35
C VAL A 101 -5.22 6.74 -6.33
N ARG A 102 -6.09 5.92 -5.73
CA ARG A 102 -7.03 6.34 -4.67
C ARG A 102 -6.53 6.04 -3.26
N CYS A 103 -5.25 5.66 -3.10
CA CYS A 103 -4.65 5.50 -1.79
C CYS A 103 -4.42 6.89 -1.19
N HIS A 104 -5.20 7.24 -0.17
CA HIS A 104 -5.09 8.50 0.56
C HIS A 104 -4.17 8.40 1.79
N ASP A 105 -3.42 7.31 1.92
CA ASP A 105 -2.49 7.14 3.05
C ASP A 105 -1.36 8.17 2.96
N ALA A 106 -1.10 8.87 4.06
CA ALA A 106 -0.14 9.98 4.09
C ALA A 106 1.27 9.52 3.71
N SER A 107 1.68 8.32 4.13
CA SER A 107 3.00 7.78 3.82
C SER A 107 3.13 7.42 2.33
N PHE A 108 2.06 6.91 1.72
CA PHE A 108 2.02 6.62 0.29
C PHE A 108 2.08 7.90 -0.54
N VAL A 109 1.29 8.92 -0.17
CA VAL A 109 1.28 10.22 -0.85
C VAL A 109 2.67 10.85 -0.80
N ALA A 110 3.29 10.89 0.38
CA ALA A 110 4.64 11.42 0.55
C ALA A 110 5.67 10.67 -0.31
N LEU A 111 5.56 9.34 -0.43
CA LEU A 111 6.41 8.53 -1.30
C LEU A 111 6.25 8.91 -2.77
N VAL A 112 5.01 8.98 -3.26
CA VAL A 112 4.74 9.30 -4.67
C VAL A 112 5.20 10.70 -5.02
N GLU A 113 4.94 11.68 -4.15
CA GLU A 113 5.40 13.06 -4.33
C GLU A 113 6.93 13.14 -4.38
N GLN A 114 7.62 12.45 -3.46
CA GLN A 114 9.08 12.43 -3.45
C GLN A 114 9.66 11.78 -4.71
N LEU A 115 9.11 10.65 -5.15
CA LEU A 115 9.55 9.98 -6.37
C LEU A 115 9.35 10.86 -7.60
N ARG A 116 8.22 11.57 -7.71
CA ARG A 116 7.98 12.53 -8.80
C ARG A 116 8.92 13.73 -8.76
N SER A 117 9.33 14.16 -7.58
CA SER A 117 10.31 15.24 -7.40
C SER A 117 11.70 14.80 -7.88
N TRP A 118 12.13 13.58 -7.53
CA TRP A 118 13.42 13.05 -7.97
C TRP A 118 13.44 12.60 -9.43
N PHE A 119 12.31 12.11 -9.93
CA PHE A 119 12.15 11.58 -11.28
C PHE A 119 10.92 12.23 -11.94
N PRO A 120 11.02 13.51 -12.33
CA PRO A 120 9.91 14.19 -12.99
C PRO A 120 9.56 13.46 -14.30
N PRO A 121 8.28 13.37 -14.65
CA PRO A 121 7.88 12.75 -15.91
C PRO A 121 8.48 13.51 -17.09
N ASP A 122 8.98 12.76 -18.08
CA ASP A 122 9.57 13.32 -19.29
C ASP A 122 8.61 14.31 -19.97
N ALA A 123 9.07 15.56 -20.14
CA ALA A 123 8.31 16.62 -20.80
C ALA A 123 8.01 16.31 -22.29
N SER A 124 8.71 15.34 -22.89
CA SER A 124 8.58 14.95 -24.30
C SER A 124 7.31 14.15 -24.62
N HIS A 125 6.57 13.63 -23.64
CA HIS A 125 5.30 12.93 -23.88
C HIS A 125 4.07 13.85 -24.01
N LEU A 126 4.21 15.16 -23.78
CA LEU A 126 3.11 16.13 -23.87
C LEU A 126 3.06 16.91 -25.21
N SER A 127 3.99 16.66 -26.14
CA SER A 127 4.08 17.36 -27.43
C SER A 127 3.62 16.53 -28.65
N GLY A 128 2.91 15.42 -28.44
CA GLY A 128 2.57 14.46 -29.50
C GLY A 128 1.10 14.08 -29.56
N ARG A 129 0.20 15.07 -29.51
CA ARG A 129 -1.20 14.93 -29.94
C ARG A 129 -1.68 16.27 -30.49
N ASP A 130 -1.35 16.51 -31.75
CA ASP A 130 -2.14 17.32 -32.69
C ASP A 130 -2.63 16.40 -33.81
#